data_AF-X8H0K6-F1
#
_entry.id   AF-X8H0K6-F1
#
_cell.length_a   1.000
_cell.length_b   1.000
_cell.length_c   1.000
_cell.angle_alpha   90.00
_cell.angle_beta   90.00
_cell.angle_gamma   90.00
#
_symmetry.space_group_name_H-M   'P 1'
#
loop_
_entity.id
_entity.type
_entity.pdbx_description
1 polymer ?
#
loop_
_entity_poly.entity_id
_entity_poly.type
_entity_poly.pdbx_seq_one_letter_code
_entity_poly.pdbx_strand_id
1 'polypeptide(L)'
;MELKKFFKMGGFVGVAIFLLILALTNCYTVDTGEVAIISTFGKITKVENEGLHVKIPFVQGKTFMETREKTYIFGRTDEMDTTMEVSTKDMQSIKLEFTVQASITDPEKLYRAFNNKHEQRFIRPRVKELYKPLLQNILLKNL
;
A
#
# COMPACT_ATOMS: atom_id res chain seq x y z
N MET A 1 -21.88 -46.10 30.59
CA MET A 1 -20.66 -45.28 30.76
C MET A 1 -19.99 -44.93 29.42
N GLU A 2 -20.20 -45.73 28.37
CA GLU A 2 -19.59 -45.56 27.04
C GLU A 2 -20.11 -44.36 26.21
N LEU A 3 -21.41 -44.01 26.30
CA LEU A 3 -21.98 -42.90 25.52
C LEU A 3 -21.37 -41.52 25.84
N LYS A 4 -20.99 -41.28 27.12
CA LYS A 4 -20.31 -40.05 27.54
C LYS A 4 -18.87 -39.95 26.99
N LYS A 5 -18.20 -41.09 26.76
CA LYS A 5 -16.87 -41.12 26.13
C LYS A 5 -16.96 -40.79 24.65
N PHE A 6 -17.96 -41.30 23.93
CA PHE A 6 -18.19 -40.95 22.52
C PHE A 6 -18.54 -39.47 22.31
N PHE A 7 -19.37 -38.86 23.19
CA PHE A 7 -19.62 -37.41 23.14
C PHE A 7 -18.37 -36.57 23.48
N LYS A 8 -17.54 -37.01 24.44
CA LYS A 8 -16.25 -36.37 24.73
C LYS A 8 -15.26 -36.50 23.57
N MET A 9 -15.21 -37.67 22.91
CA MET A 9 -14.35 -37.93 21.76
C MET A 9 -14.80 -37.13 20.52
N GLY A 10 -16.10 -37.12 20.23
CA GLY A 10 -16.68 -36.31 19.14
C GLY A 10 -16.50 -34.81 19.37
N GLY A 11 -16.65 -34.34 20.61
CA GLY A 11 -16.35 -32.96 20.98
C GLY A 11 -14.87 -32.59 20.81
N PHE A 12 -13.96 -33.49 21.17
CA PHE A 12 -12.52 -33.29 21.00
C PHE A 12 -12.12 -33.21 19.51
N VAL A 13 -12.67 -34.11 18.68
CA VAL A 13 -12.45 -34.10 17.22
C VAL A 13 -13.01 -32.81 16.60
N GLY A 14 -14.20 -32.36 17.01
CA GLY A 14 -14.79 -31.11 16.53
C GLY A 14 -13.94 -29.89 16.86
N VAL A 15 -13.41 -29.79 18.09
CA VAL A 15 -12.51 -28.69 18.51
C VAL A 15 -11.19 -28.74 17.74
N ALA A 16 -10.62 -29.93 17.52
CA ALA A 16 -9.38 -30.08 16.77
C ALA A 16 -9.53 -29.62 15.31
N ILE A 17 -10.63 -30.00 14.65
CA ILE A 17 -10.93 -29.55 13.28
C ILE A 17 -11.15 -28.04 13.22
N PHE A 18 -11.86 -27.47 14.20
CA PHE A 18 -12.10 -26.02 14.28
C PHE A 18 -10.78 -25.24 14.42
N LEU A 19 -9.87 -25.70 15.28
CA LEU A 19 -8.55 -25.10 15.44
C LEU A 19 -7.69 -25.22 14.17
N LEU A 20 -7.78 -26.35 13.47
CA LEU A 20 -7.06 -26.55 12.21
C LEU A 20 -7.54 -25.59 11.12
N ILE A 21 -8.87 -25.43 10.98
CA ILE A 21 -9.46 -24.47 10.04
C ILE A 21 -9.02 -23.05 10.38
N LEU A 22 -9.06 -22.68 11.67
CA LEU A 22 -8.59 -21.37 12.12
C LEU A 22 -7.11 -21.14 11.79
N ALA A 23 -6.25 -22.13 11.98
CA ALA A 23 -4.83 -22.01 11.66
C ALA A 23 -4.61 -21.82 10.14
N LEU A 24 -5.29 -22.62 9.32
CA LEU A 24 -5.16 -22.56 7.86
C LEU A 24 -5.71 -21.26 7.26
N THR A 25 -6.87 -20.78 7.73
CA THR A 25 -7.48 -19.54 7.21
C THR A 25 -6.71 -18.28 7.62
N ASN A 26 -5.90 -18.33 8.67
CA ASN A 26 -5.12 -17.18 9.14
C ASN A 26 -3.66 -17.18 8.70
N CYS A 27 -3.24 -18.20 7.94
CA CYS A 27 -1.97 -18.20 7.26
C CYS A 27 -2.03 -17.31 6.01
N TYR A 28 -0.98 -16.56 5.73
CA TYR A 28 -0.85 -15.73 4.54
C TYR A 28 0.61 -15.70 4.08
N THR A 29 0.80 -15.61 2.77
CA THR A 29 2.12 -15.44 2.18
C THR A 29 2.31 -13.98 1.79
N VAL A 30 3.51 -13.47 1.97
CA VAL A 30 3.97 -12.19 1.46
C VAL A 30 4.87 -12.49 0.27
N ASP A 31 4.53 -11.91 -0.88
CA ASP A 31 5.30 -12.10 -2.10
C ASP A 31 6.60 -11.30 -2.08
N THR A 32 7.56 -11.70 -2.91
CA THR A 32 8.82 -10.96 -3.04
C THR A 32 8.56 -9.57 -3.59
N GLY A 33 9.21 -8.55 -2.99
CA GLY A 33 9.00 -7.15 -3.36
C GLY A 33 7.76 -6.49 -2.76
N GLU A 34 7.08 -7.19 -1.85
CA GLU A 34 6.01 -6.66 -1.02
C GLU A 34 6.36 -6.82 0.46
N VAL A 35 5.75 -5.98 1.29
CA VAL A 35 5.77 -6.14 2.75
C VAL A 35 4.35 -6.13 3.29
N ALA A 36 4.10 -6.94 4.31
CA ALA A 36 2.83 -6.92 5.02
C ALA A 36 2.95 -6.12 6.31
N ILE A 37 2.19 -5.02 6.37
CA ILE A 37 2.07 -4.20 7.58
C ILE A 37 0.91 -4.74 8.40
N ILE A 38 1.22 -5.15 9.62
CA ILE A 38 0.25 -5.77 10.53
C ILE A 38 -0.15 -4.77 11.60
N SER A 39 -1.46 -4.53 11.67
CA SER A 39 -2.07 -3.66 12.67
C SER A 39 -2.88 -4.48 13.66
N THR A 40 -2.64 -4.30 14.95
CA THR A 40 -3.42 -4.91 16.03
C THR A 40 -4.26 -3.83 16.68
N PHE A 41 -5.59 -3.95 16.66
CA PHE A 41 -6.52 -2.92 17.17
C PHE A 41 -6.22 -1.49 16.69
N GLY A 42 -5.84 -1.33 15.42
CA GLY A 42 -5.54 -0.02 14.82
C GLY A 42 -4.14 0.55 15.13
N LYS A 43 -3.30 -0.18 15.86
CA LYS A 43 -1.88 0.17 16.06
C LYS A 43 -0.99 -0.73 15.22
N ILE A 44 -0.03 -0.14 14.50
CA ILE A 44 1.00 -0.92 13.80
C ILE A 44 1.84 -1.64 14.82
N THR A 45 1.91 -2.96 14.68
CA THR A 45 2.62 -3.84 15.61
C THR A 45 3.89 -4.39 15.00
N LYS A 46 3.84 -4.74 13.71
CA LYS A 46 4.96 -5.38 13.01
C LYS A 46 4.88 -5.16 11.50
N VAL A 47 6.04 -5.22 10.86
CA VAL A 47 6.21 -5.29 9.40
C VAL A 47 6.84 -6.64 9.09
N GLU A 48 6.17 -7.41 8.25
CA GLU A 48 6.60 -8.75 7.83
C GLU A 48 7.10 -8.70 6.39
N ASN A 49 8.30 -9.25 6.17
CA ASN A 49 8.93 -9.38 4.84
C ASN A 49 8.40 -10.63 4.11
N GLU A 50 8.94 -10.90 2.91
CA GLU A 50 8.54 -12.04 2.09
C GLU A 50 8.57 -13.38 2.84
N GLY A 51 7.59 -14.23 2.58
CA GLY A 51 7.47 -15.55 3.20
C GLY A 51 6.10 -15.85 3.79
N LEU A 52 6.01 -17.00 4.46
CA LEU A 52 4.77 -17.49 5.06
C LEU A 52 4.62 -16.98 6.49
N HIS A 53 3.49 -16.33 6.79
CA HIS A 53 3.21 -15.70 8.07
C HIS A 53 1.82 -16.09 8.58
N VAL A 54 1.65 -16.03 9.90
CA VAL A 54 0.37 -16.30 10.56
C VAL A 54 -0.08 -15.06 11.32
N LYS A 55 -1.35 -14.67 11.12
CA LYS A 55 -1.97 -13.59 11.90
C LYS A 55 -2.91 -14.15 12.96
N ILE A 56 -3.14 -13.37 14.01
CA ILE A 56 -4.17 -13.67 15.00
C ILE A 56 -5.52 -13.24 14.40
N PRO A 57 -6.51 -14.14 14.32
CA PRO A 57 -7.84 -13.80 13.81
C PRO A 57 -8.51 -12.70 14.65
N PHE A 58 -9.37 -11.91 14.01
CA PHE A 58 -10.19 -10.83 14.57
C PHE A 58 -9.46 -9.58 15.10
N VAL A 59 -8.26 -9.72 15.67
CA VAL A 59 -7.54 -8.60 16.29
C VAL A 59 -6.48 -7.98 15.38
N GLN A 60 -5.95 -8.75 14.43
CA GLN A 60 -4.92 -8.30 13.48
C GLN A 60 -5.47 -8.09 12.07
N GLY A 61 -5.26 -6.88 11.54
CA GLY A 61 -5.40 -6.54 10.14
C GLY A 61 -4.07 -6.69 9.40
N LYS A 62 -4.15 -7.06 8.12
CA LYS A 62 -2.99 -7.10 7.20
C LYS A 62 -3.20 -6.08 6.09
N THR A 63 -2.15 -5.33 5.75
CA THR A 63 -2.13 -4.50 4.54
C THR A 63 -0.82 -4.70 3.82
N PHE A 64 -0.89 -5.06 2.54
CA PHE A 64 0.27 -5.23 1.69
C PHE A 64 0.69 -3.87 1.12
N MET A 65 2.00 -3.67 1.04
CA MET A 65 2.61 -2.51 0.42
C MET A 65 3.75 -2.99 -0.48
N GLU A 66 3.70 -2.60 -1.73
CA GLU A 66 4.75 -2.89 -2.71
C GLU A 66 5.96 -1.99 -2.42
N THR A 67 7.13 -2.58 -2.22
CA THR A 67 8.38 -1.84 -1.97
C THR A 67 9.23 -1.65 -3.22
N ARG A 68 8.86 -2.34 -4.31
CA ARG A 68 9.49 -2.20 -5.62
C ARG A 68 9.38 -0.77 -6.15
N GLU A 69 10.25 -0.49 -7.12
CA GLU A 69 10.22 0.77 -7.84
C GLU A 69 8.91 0.90 -8.62
N LYS A 70 8.18 1.97 -8.32
CA LYS A 70 6.89 2.26 -8.94
C LYS A 70 6.98 3.50 -9.81
N THR A 71 6.37 3.38 -10.98
CA THR A 71 6.32 4.42 -12.00
C THR A 71 5.03 5.22 -11.88
N TYR A 72 5.15 6.51 -11.59
CA TYR A 72 4.06 7.47 -11.51
C TYR A 72 4.02 8.31 -12.78
N ILE A 73 2.99 8.11 -13.59
CA ILE A 73 2.77 8.89 -14.82
C ILE A 73 2.00 10.17 -14.49
N PHE A 74 2.52 11.29 -14.96
CA PHE A 74 1.90 12.62 -14.94
C PHE A 74 1.67 13.06 -16.39
N GLY A 75 0.57 12.60 -16.97
CA GLY A 75 0.20 12.87 -18.34
C GLY A 75 -1.21 12.36 -18.62
N ARG A 76 -1.58 12.32 -19.89
CA ARG A 76 -2.85 11.76 -20.30
C ARG A 76 -2.77 10.24 -20.39
N THR A 77 -3.52 9.55 -19.55
CA THR A 77 -3.73 8.10 -19.63
C THR A 77 -5.21 7.81 -19.83
N ASP A 78 -5.55 6.61 -20.31
CA ASP A 78 -6.94 6.21 -20.59
C ASP A 78 -7.84 6.30 -19.34
N GLU A 79 -7.26 6.17 -18.15
CA GLU A 79 -7.96 6.22 -16.87
C GLU A 79 -7.98 7.60 -16.22
N MET A 80 -6.96 8.43 -16.49
CA MET A 80 -6.78 9.70 -15.78
C MET A 80 -5.94 10.71 -16.56
N ASP A 81 -6.37 11.97 -16.60
CA ASP A 81 -5.58 13.08 -17.11
C ASP A 81 -4.86 13.77 -15.92
N THR A 82 -3.56 13.52 -15.80
CA THR A 82 -2.71 14.10 -14.74
C THR A 82 -1.67 15.06 -15.29
N THR A 83 -1.87 15.51 -16.53
CA THR A 83 -1.01 16.45 -17.24
C THR A 83 -0.83 17.74 -16.43
N MET A 84 0.39 18.23 -16.37
CA MET A 84 0.67 19.51 -15.72
C MET A 84 0.59 20.64 -16.73
N GLU A 85 -0.28 21.61 -16.47
CA GLU A 85 -0.42 22.81 -17.29
C GLU A 85 0.26 23.99 -16.61
N VAL A 86 1.14 24.66 -17.34
CA VAL A 86 1.86 25.85 -16.89
C VAL A 86 1.72 26.93 -17.95
N SER A 87 1.43 28.16 -17.52
CA SER A 87 1.34 29.32 -18.40
C SER A 87 2.71 29.99 -18.55
N THR A 88 3.07 30.33 -19.78
CA THR A 88 4.25 31.11 -20.12
C THR A 88 4.02 32.60 -19.92
N LYS A 89 5.06 33.42 -20.16
CA LYS A 89 4.99 34.87 -20.07
C LYS A 89 4.00 35.47 -21.08
N ASP A 90 3.93 34.88 -22.27
CA ASP A 90 3.07 35.29 -23.37
C ASP A 90 1.62 34.75 -23.27
N MET A 91 1.20 34.32 -22.07
CA MET A 91 -0.12 33.72 -21.82
C MET A 91 -0.42 32.46 -22.67
N GLN A 92 0.62 31.76 -23.13
CA GLN A 92 0.44 30.45 -23.76
C GLN A 92 0.46 29.34 -22.72
N SER A 93 -0.40 28.34 -22.88
CA SER A 93 -0.46 27.17 -21.99
C SER A 93 0.36 26.03 -22.58
N ILE A 94 1.37 25.59 -21.83
CA ILE A 94 2.16 24.40 -22.18
C ILE A 94 1.68 23.24 -21.31
N LYS A 95 1.34 22.14 -21.96
CA LYS A 95 1.02 20.86 -21.31
C LYS A 95 2.29 20.03 -21.20
N LEU A 96 2.59 19.56 -20.00
CA LEU A 96 3.79 18.80 -19.69
C LEU A 96 3.39 17.40 -19.25
N GLU A 97 3.97 16.44 -19.96
CA GLU A 97 3.87 15.01 -19.65
C GLU A 97 5.23 14.50 -19.20
N PHE A 98 5.27 13.85 -18.05
CA PHE A 98 6.49 13.27 -17.51
C PHE A 98 6.17 12.11 -16.58
N THR A 99 7.21 11.34 -16.26
CA THR A 99 7.11 10.13 -15.46
C THR A 99 8.10 10.21 -14.30
N VAL A 100 7.65 9.88 -13.09
CA VAL A 100 8.46 9.84 -11.88
C VAL A 100 8.55 8.40 -11.40
N GLN A 101 9.76 7.87 -11.25
CA GLN A 101 10.00 6.56 -10.66
C GLN A 101 10.47 6.75 -9.22
N ALA A 102 9.88 6.00 -8.30
CA ALA A 102 10.29 6.03 -6.89
C ALA A 102 10.09 4.66 -6.25
N SER A 103 11.00 4.30 -5.34
CA SER A 103 10.91 3.11 -4.51
C SER A 103 10.68 3.47 -3.05
N ILE A 104 10.14 2.53 -2.28
CA ILE A 104 9.83 2.74 -0.86
C ILE A 104 10.99 2.21 -0.01
N THR A 105 11.72 3.11 0.64
CA THR A 105 12.83 2.74 1.54
C THR A 105 12.35 2.28 2.92
N ASP A 106 11.36 2.97 3.50
CA ASP A 106 10.80 2.67 4.82
C ASP A 106 9.27 2.58 4.72
N PRO A 107 8.73 1.36 4.56
CA PRO A 107 7.30 1.14 4.40
C PRO A 107 6.51 1.40 5.69
N GLU A 108 7.12 1.20 6.86
CA GLU A 108 6.45 1.40 8.15
C GLU A 108 6.12 2.88 8.34
N LYS A 109 7.13 3.74 8.19
CA LYS A 109 6.99 5.19 8.34
C LYS A 109 6.01 5.76 7.31
N LEU A 110 6.09 5.28 6.07
CA LEU A 110 5.20 5.72 5.01
C LEU A 110 3.74 5.35 5.30
N TYR A 111 3.49 4.13 5.79
CA TYR A 111 2.15 3.69 6.16
C TYR A 111 1.62 4.40 7.39
N ARG A 112 2.45 4.66 8.41
CA ARG A 112 2.06 5.49 9.57
C ARG A 112 1.56 6.86 9.14
N ALA A 113 2.22 7.48 8.16
CA ALA A 113 1.87 8.83 7.70
C ALA A 113 0.66 8.86 6.76
N PHE A 114 0.52 7.87 5.87
CA PHE A 114 -0.43 7.95 4.76
C PHE A 114 -1.42 6.79 4.62
N ASN A 115 -1.32 5.74 5.45
CA ASN A 115 -2.18 4.55 5.43
C ASN A 115 -2.34 3.96 4.01
N ASN A 116 -1.23 3.69 3.35
CA ASN A 116 -1.13 3.22 1.96
C ASN A 116 -1.68 4.19 0.88
N LYS A 117 -2.15 5.39 1.24
CA LYS A 117 -2.63 6.43 0.31
C LYS A 117 -1.55 7.46 -0.04
N HIS A 118 -0.28 7.07 0.08
CA HIS A 118 0.88 7.97 -0.11
C HIS A 118 0.95 8.51 -1.55
N GLU A 119 0.50 7.75 -2.54
CA GLU A 119 0.53 8.20 -3.95
C GLU A 119 -0.33 9.45 -4.16
N GLN A 120 -1.58 9.40 -3.69
CA GLN A 120 -2.55 10.48 -3.89
C GLN A 120 -2.36 11.63 -2.90
N ARG A 121 -1.91 11.34 -1.67
CA ARG A 121 -1.79 12.34 -0.60
C ARG A 121 -0.41 12.97 -0.48
N PHE A 122 0.62 12.31 -1.00
CA PHE A 122 2.00 12.76 -0.87
C PHE A 122 2.68 12.92 -2.22
N ILE A 123 2.86 11.83 -2.97
CA ILE A 123 3.66 11.84 -4.22
C ILE A 123 3.07 12.82 -5.24
N ARG A 124 1.80 12.67 -5.61
CA ARG A 124 1.18 13.52 -6.64
C ARG A 124 1.13 15.00 -6.25
N PRO A 125 0.65 15.40 -5.05
CA PRO A 125 0.66 16.81 -4.65
C PRO A 125 2.07 17.38 -4.56
N ARG A 126 3.03 16.62 -4.01
CA ARG A 126 4.39 17.11 -3.80
C ARG A 126 5.15 17.31 -5.11
N VAL A 127 4.99 16.39 -6.06
CA VAL A 127 5.54 16.55 -7.41
C VAL A 127 4.95 17.81 -8.07
N LYS A 128 3.63 18.00 -8.02
CA LYS A 128 3.00 19.20 -8.58
C LYS A 128 3.51 20.49 -7.93
N GLU A 129 3.64 20.50 -6.60
CA GLU A 129 4.13 21.65 -5.83
C GLU A 129 5.57 22.02 -6.17
N LEU A 130 6.45 21.04 -6.39
CA LEU A 130 7.86 21.26 -6.69
C LEU A 130 8.08 21.63 -8.16
N TYR A 131 7.47 20.90 -9.09
CA TYR A 131 7.73 21.06 -10.52
C TYR A 131 7.03 22.29 -11.10
N LYS A 132 5.79 22.61 -10.68
CA LYS A 132 5.04 23.74 -11.23
C LYS A 132 5.79 25.09 -11.15
N PRO A 133 6.33 25.52 -9.98
CA PRO A 133 7.05 26.79 -9.89
C PRO A 133 8.39 26.76 -10.63
N LEU A 134 9.10 25.61 -10.64
CA LEU A 134 10.35 25.47 -11.39
C LEU A 134 10.12 25.65 -12.89
N LEU A 135 9.10 24.97 -13.42
CA LEU A 135 8.71 25.06 -14.82
C LEU A 135 8.22 26.47 -15.16
N GLN A 136 7.39 27.08 -14.31
CA GLN A 136 6.93 28.44 -14.53
C GLN A 136 8.11 29.43 -14.58
N ASN A 137 9.09 29.31 -13.69
CA ASN A 137 10.28 30.16 -13.70
C ASN A 137 11.13 29.97 -14.95
N ILE A 138 11.33 28.73 -15.41
CA ILE A 138 12.08 28.43 -16.64
C ILE A 138 11.34 28.99 -17.86
N LEU A 139 10.03 28.80 -17.93
CA LEU A 139 9.21 29.24 -19.05
C LEU A 139 9.11 30.76 -19.10
N LEU A 140 8.92 31.44 -17.95
CA LEU A 140 8.87 32.91 -17.87
C LEU A 140 10.18 33.61 -18.25
N LYS A 141 11.32 32.92 -18.12
CA LYS A 141 12.64 33.48 -18.42
C LYS A 141 13.08 33.29 -19.86
N ASN A 142 12.61 32.22 -20.51
CA ASN A 142 13.12 31.78 -21.81
C ASN A 142 12.11 31.91 -22.96
N LEU A 143 10.83 32.17 -22.65
CA LEU A 143 9.74 32.42 -23.59
C LEU A 143 9.01 33.68 -23.14
#